data_AF-A0A0F9P352-F1
#
_entry.id   AF-A0A0F9P352-F1
#
_cell.length_a   1.000
_cell.length_b   1.000
_cell.length_c   1.000
_cell.angle_alpha   90.00
_cell.angle_beta   90.00
_cell.angle_gamma   90.00
#
_symmetry.space_group_name_H-M   'P 1'
#
loop_
_entity.id
_entity.type
_entity.pdbx_description
1 polymer ?
#
loop_
_entity_poly.entity_id
_entity_poly.type
_entity_poly.pdbx_seq_one_letter_code
_entity_poly.pdbx_strand_id
1 'polypeptide(L)'
;MDGLVRDFKLTKYLTLKLIDNKTVIYVNNQKFMHCKSLVLNIPLEEVHNFNGIQSIDDAREKLENYIPVEVDIPPETEFWGHCSNLQVWVEHNYSLSLLGSKLGFPLLKKLTEVGDLKAKNVFKYEVLKRFIGGNKSIREFMIDQRYVDYLSEDDFRSSVPDEELSIIEDLERKLQVKFTFAKYLEYITGLEGITRKNHYYYNNLEDTHIIGLRIFKEDVKKIPENVADFKELEYLVLSHNYSEYLPESIGKLKKLEFLDLSTNNFTKVPESYRNLNSLKFLDLYRNKFKEIPNTVRGIKSLEILLLGENPINNFPNKFGNLNLKEENIYSKQLH
;
A
#
# COMPACT_ATOMS: atom_id res chain seq x y z
N MET A 1 -11.84 41.06 -35.06
CA MET A 1 -10.93 40.01 -35.57
C MET A 1 -11.33 38.76 -34.83
N ASP A 2 -12.07 37.87 -35.49
CA ASP A 2 -12.49 36.60 -34.91
C ASP A 2 -11.23 35.79 -34.59
N GLY A 3 -10.95 35.62 -33.29
CA GLY A 3 -9.87 34.76 -32.83
C GLY A 3 -10.15 33.35 -33.31
N LEU A 4 -9.26 32.78 -34.13
CA LEU A 4 -9.34 31.39 -34.56
C LEU A 4 -9.42 30.49 -33.32
N VAL A 5 -10.62 30.01 -32.99
CA VAL A 5 -10.78 28.96 -31.99
C VAL A 5 -10.19 27.71 -32.61
N ARG A 6 -9.01 27.31 -32.15
CA ARG A 6 -8.40 26.04 -32.54
C ARG A 6 -8.92 24.97 -31.61
N ASP A 7 -9.54 23.94 -32.17
CA ASP A 7 -9.96 22.74 -31.45
C ASP A 7 -9.11 21.54 -31.86
N PHE A 8 -8.82 20.70 -30.87
CA PHE A 8 -8.11 19.44 -31.08
C PHE A 8 -8.89 18.33 -30.38
N LYS A 9 -9.50 17.46 -31.18
CA LYS A 9 -10.35 16.38 -30.69
C LYS A 9 -9.52 15.12 -30.46
N LEU A 10 -9.40 14.73 -29.19
CA LEU A 10 -8.65 13.55 -28.76
C LEU A 10 -9.51 12.28 -28.83
N THR A 11 -10.75 12.36 -28.33
CA THR A 11 -11.73 11.27 -28.39
C THR A 11 -13.11 11.83 -28.70
N LYS A 12 -14.14 10.96 -28.79
CA LYS A 12 -15.53 11.43 -28.87
C LYS A 12 -15.96 12.30 -27.69
N TYR A 13 -15.30 12.14 -26.53
CA TYR A 13 -15.63 12.87 -25.30
C TYR A 13 -14.57 13.89 -24.89
N LEU A 14 -13.33 13.80 -25.36
CA LEU A 14 -12.23 14.65 -24.89
C LEU A 14 -11.75 15.59 -26.01
N THR A 15 -11.68 16.89 -25.72
CA THR A 15 -11.27 17.91 -26.70
C THR A 15 -10.50 19.03 -26.00
N LEU A 16 -9.45 19.55 -26.62
CA LEU A 16 -8.76 20.77 -26.18
C LEU A 16 -9.14 21.92 -27.09
N LYS A 17 -9.27 23.12 -26.53
CA LYS A 17 -9.49 24.35 -27.28
C LYS A 17 -8.55 25.44 -26.81
N LEU A 18 -7.95 26.18 -27.74
CA LEU A 18 -7.24 27.42 -27.45
C LEU A 18 -8.25 28.56 -27.49
N ILE A 19 -8.54 29.16 -26.34
CA ILE A 19 -9.53 30.23 -26.18
C ILE A 19 -8.86 31.35 -25.38
N ASP A 20 -8.84 32.57 -25.91
CA ASP A 20 -8.24 33.75 -25.27
C ASP A 20 -6.80 33.47 -24.77
N ASN A 21 -5.98 32.87 -25.63
CA ASN A 21 -4.59 32.46 -25.33
C ASN A 21 -4.45 31.46 -24.16
N LYS A 22 -5.51 30.71 -23.82
CA LYS A 22 -5.48 29.68 -22.79
C LYS A 22 -5.94 28.33 -23.33
N THR A 23 -5.20 27.28 -23.01
CA THR A 23 -5.60 25.91 -23.32
C THR A 23 -6.68 25.41 -22.36
N VAL A 24 -7.84 25.05 -22.91
CA VAL A 24 -9.00 24.59 -22.14
C VAL A 24 -9.37 23.17 -22.54
N ILE A 25 -9.45 22.27 -21.55
CA ILE A 25 -9.93 20.90 -21.73
C ILE A 25 -11.45 20.88 -21.63
N TYR A 26 -12.09 20.15 -22.52
CA TYR A 26 -13.52 19.86 -22.52
C TYR A 26 -13.75 18.36 -22.43
N VAL A 27 -14.67 17.95 -21.56
CA VAL A 27 -15.18 16.58 -21.48
C VAL A 27 -16.67 16.59 -21.81
N ASN A 28 -17.06 15.88 -22.85
CA ASN A 28 -18.43 15.84 -23.40
C ASN A 28 -19.01 17.25 -23.64
N ASN A 29 -18.24 18.11 -24.31
CA ASN A 29 -18.55 19.52 -24.57
C ASN A 29 -18.71 20.42 -23.33
N GLN A 30 -18.43 19.93 -22.13
CA GLN A 30 -18.41 20.73 -20.91
C GLN A 30 -16.99 21.09 -20.52
N LYS A 31 -16.78 22.33 -20.09
CA LYS A 31 -15.47 22.82 -19.66
C LYS A 31 -15.01 22.03 -18.43
N PHE A 32 -13.82 21.43 -18.52
CA PHE A 32 -13.22 20.71 -17.41
C PHE A 32 -12.46 21.69 -16.50
N MET A 33 -13.03 21.98 -15.34
CA MET A 33 -12.53 22.96 -14.38
C MET A 33 -11.77 22.24 -13.25
N HIS A 34 -10.47 22.05 -13.44
CA HIS A 34 -9.57 21.50 -12.43
C HIS A 34 -8.19 22.18 -12.52
N CYS A 35 -7.40 22.18 -11.44
CA CYS A 35 -6.03 22.72 -11.46
C CYS A 35 -5.19 21.98 -12.51
N LYS A 36 -4.64 22.74 -13.47
CA LYS A 36 -3.86 22.19 -14.57
C LYS A 36 -2.39 22.42 -14.29
N SER A 37 -1.65 21.35 -14.06
CA SER A 37 -0.23 21.32 -14.34
C SER A 37 0.01 20.10 -15.23
N LEU A 38 0.24 20.37 -16.51
CA LEU A 38 0.52 19.39 -17.56
C LEU A 38 1.99 19.40 -17.98
N VAL A 39 2.78 20.34 -17.45
CA VAL A 39 4.17 20.54 -17.81
C VAL A 39 5.02 20.25 -16.59
N LEU A 40 5.95 19.31 -16.76
CA LEU A 40 7.15 19.21 -15.95
C LEU A 40 8.27 19.88 -16.74
N ASN A 41 8.95 20.86 -16.14
CA ASN A 41 10.11 21.47 -16.76
C ASN A 41 11.36 20.79 -16.20
N ILE A 42 11.99 19.93 -17.02
CA ILE A 42 13.21 19.20 -16.66
C ILE A 42 14.31 19.67 -17.62
N PRO A 43 15.39 20.27 -17.12
CA PRO A 43 16.53 20.63 -17.97
C PRO A 43 17.12 19.39 -18.62
N LEU A 44 17.56 19.52 -19.88
CA LEU A 44 18.16 18.42 -20.64
C LEU A 44 19.35 17.77 -19.91
N GLU A 45 20.13 18.58 -19.19
CA GLU A 45 21.29 18.14 -18.41
C GLU A 45 20.90 17.26 -17.21
N GLU A 46 19.68 17.40 -16.71
CA GLU A 46 19.17 16.68 -15.55
C GLU A 46 18.37 15.44 -15.91
N VAL A 47 18.05 15.19 -17.19
CA VAL A 47 17.20 14.07 -17.64
C VAL A 47 17.71 12.71 -17.13
N HIS A 48 19.03 12.53 -17.01
CA HIS A 48 19.62 11.30 -16.49
C HIS A 48 19.29 11.03 -15.01
N ASN A 49 18.99 12.06 -14.22
CA ASN A 49 18.56 11.94 -12.82
C ASN A 49 17.15 11.35 -12.68
N PHE A 50 16.42 11.28 -13.80
CA PHE A 50 15.06 10.76 -13.91
C PHE A 50 15.02 9.30 -14.40
N ASN A 51 16.19 8.64 -14.56
CA ASN A 51 16.26 7.21 -14.83
C ASN A 51 15.60 6.41 -13.68
N GLY A 52 14.78 5.42 -14.03
CA GLY A 52 14.07 4.55 -13.07
C GLY A 52 12.76 5.13 -12.52
N ILE A 53 12.30 6.28 -13.02
CA ILE A 53 10.99 6.83 -12.69
C ILE A 53 9.88 6.05 -13.37
N GLN A 54 8.83 5.73 -12.61
CA GLN A 54 7.69 4.96 -13.10
C GLN A 54 6.47 5.83 -13.41
N SER A 55 6.41 7.08 -12.92
CA SER A 55 5.31 8.00 -13.17
C SER A 55 5.70 9.48 -13.12
N ILE A 56 4.85 10.33 -13.71
CA ILE A 56 4.97 11.79 -13.63
C ILE A 56 5.00 12.31 -12.19
N ASP A 57 4.31 11.67 -11.23
CA ASP A 57 4.36 12.16 -9.85
C ASP A 57 5.65 11.77 -9.12
N ASP A 58 6.29 10.64 -9.45
CA ASP A 58 7.60 10.32 -8.86
C ASP A 58 8.68 11.30 -9.39
N ALA A 59 8.53 11.74 -10.65
CA ALA A 59 9.34 12.84 -11.18
C ALA A 59 9.09 14.15 -10.43
N ARG A 60 7.83 14.46 -10.09
CA ARG A 60 7.50 15.66 -9.30
C ARG A 60 8.09 15.63 -7.90
N GLU A 61 8.05 14.48 -7.23
CA GLU A 61 8.62 14.31 -5.89
C GLU A 61 10.13 14.58 -5.89
N LYS A 62 10.86 14.04 -6.87
CA LYS A 62 12.29 14.36 -7.06
C LYS A 62 12.55 15.84 -7.36
N LEU A 63 11.56 16.53 -7.92
CA LEU A 63 11.59 17.95 -8.27
C LEU A 63 11.04 18.86 -7.16
N GLU A 64 10.73 18.38 -5.95
CA GLU A 64 10.14 19.22 -4.88
C GLU A 64 11.03 20.41 -4.46
N ASN A 65 12.32 20.38 -4.79
CA ASN A 65 13.26 21.50 -4.60
C ASN A 65 13.49 22.35 -5.86
N TYR A 66 12.79 22.07 -6.95
CA TYR A 66 12.97 22.74 -8.23
C TYR A 66 12.07 23.97 -8.31
N ILE A 67 12.68 25.15 -8.39
CA ILE A 67 11.96 26.38 -8.72
C ILE A 67 11.59 26.27 -10.20
N PRO A 68 10.29 26.28 -10.57
CA PRO A 68 9.92 26.23 -11.97
C PRO A 68 10.55 27.45 -12.66
N VAL A 69 11.45 27.20 -13.62
CA VAL A 69 11.89 28.26 -14.52
C VAL A 69 10.64 28.66 -15.31
N GLU A 70 10.14 29.87 -15.10
CA GLU A 70 9.14 30.47 -15.97
C GLU A 70 9.77 30.63 -17.36
N VAL A 71 9.51 29.66 -18.22
CA VAL A 71 9.81 29.76 -19.63
C VAL A 71 8.60 30.43 -20.27
N ASP A 72 8.82 31.57 -20.93
CA ASP A 72 7.78 32.23 -21.72
C ASP A 72 7.53 31.39 -22.98
N ILE A 73 6.58 30.46 -22.88
CA ILE A 73 6.17 29.57 -23.98
C ILE A 73 4.99 30.24 -24.69
N PRO A 74 5.04 30.47 -26.02
CA PRO A 74 3.92 31.01 -26.75
C PRO A 74 2.65 30.17 -26.54
N PRO A 75 1.46 30.77 -26.35
CA PRO A 75 0.23 30.04 -26.06
C PRO A 75 -0.11 28.93 -27.06
N GLU A 76 0.25 29.12 -28.34
CA GLU A 76 0.07 28.13 -29.39
C GLU A 76 1.03 26.92 -29.23
N THR A 77 2.28 27.18 -28.87
CA THR A 77 3.26 26.12 -28.60
C THR A 77 2.86 25.32 -27.37
N GLU A 78 2.42 26.00 -26.31
CA GLU A 78 1.91 25.37 -25.10
C GLU A 78 0.67 24.51 -25.39
N PHE A 79 -0.26 25.01 -26.21
CA PHE A 79 -1.43 24.26 -26.66
C PHE A 79 -1.06 22.95 -27.35
N TRP A 80 -0.14 22.97 -28.31
CA TRP A 80 0.28 21.76 -29.00
C TRP A 80 1.02 20.77 -28.09
N GLY A 81 1.80 21.28 -27.13
CA GLY A 81 2.40 20.44 -26.08
C GLY A 81 1.34 19.71 -25.25
N HIS A 82 0.31 20.42 -24.79
CA HIS A 82 -0.81 19.81 -24.05
C HIS A 82 -1.59 18.79 -24.88
N CYS A 83 -1.86 19.10 -26.16
CA CYS A 83 -2.51 18.19 -27.09
C CYS A 83 -1.70 16.90 -27.27
N SER A 84 -0.38 17.02 -27.46
CA SER A 84 0.51 15.87 -27.61
C SER A 84 0.52 15.00 -26.34
N ASN A 85 0.68 15.60 -25.15
CA ASN A 85 0.69 14.87 -23.89
C ASN A 85 -0.62 14.09 -23.65
N LEU A 86 -1.77 14.73 -23.90
CA LEU A 86 -3.07 14.06 -23.72
C LEU A 86 -3.38 13.04 -24.82
N GLN A 87 -2.88 13.24 -26.06
CA GLN A 87 -3.00 12.24 -27.12
C GLN A 87 -2.23 10.98 -26.76
N VAL A 88 -0.99 11.11 -26.29
CA VAL A 88 -0.17 9.99 -25.83
C VAL A 88 -0.87 9.26 -24.67
N TRP A 89 -1.41 10.00 -23.70
CA TRP A 89 -2.18 9.42 -22.60
C TRP A 89 -3.39 8.60 -23.07
N VAL A 90 -4.17 9.12 -24.02
CA VAL A 90 -5.32 8.43 -24.63
C VAL A 90 -4.88 7.16 -25.38
N GLU A 91 -3.80 7.23 -26.15
CA GLU A 91 -3.26 6.11 -26.93
C GLU A 91 -2.74 5.00 -26.03
N HIS A 92 -2.12 5.36 -24.91
CA HIS A 92 -1.59 4.44 -23.89
C HIS A 92 -2.62 4.06 -22.84
N ASN A 93 -3.85 3.84 -23.27
CA ASN A 93 -4.93 3.31 -22.44
C ASN A 93 -5.24 4.09 -21.16
N TYR A 94 -5.07 5.41 -21.19
CA TYR A 94 -5.27 6.29 -20.04
C TYR A 94 -4.35 6.00 -18.85
N SER A 95 -3.17 5.42 -19.09
CA SER A 95 -2.17 5.13 -18.05
C SER A 95 -1.86 6.37 -17.19
N LEU A 96 -2.08 6.28 -15.89
CA LEU A 96 -1.79 7.36 -14.94
C LEU A 96 -0.29 7.52 -14.66
N SER A 97 0.57 6.66 -15.23
CA SER A 97 2.01 6.91 -15.26
C SER A 97 2.38 8.12 -16.13
N LEU A 98 1.60 8.40 -17.18
CA LEU A 98 1.90 9.42 -18.20
C LEU A 98 1.27 10.78 -17.92
N LEU A 99 0.34 10.85 -16.97
CA LEU A 99 -0.38 12.06 -16.62
C LEU A 99 -0.47 12.16 -15.10
N GLY A 100 0.10 13.21 -14.53
CA GLY A 100 0.22 13.32 -13.08
C GLY A 100 -1.14 13.24 -12.37
N SER A 101 -1.15 12.63 -11.19
CA SER A 101 -2.35 12.17 -10.48
C SER A 101 -3.40 13.26 -10.27
N LYS A 102 -2.98 14.51 -10.02
CA LYS A 102 -3.87 15.66 -9.84
C LYS A 102 -4.69 16.03 -11.09
N LEU A 103 -4.27 15.63 -12.28
CA LEU A 103 -5.04 15.82 -13.52
C LEU A 103 -5.58 14.49 -14.06
N GLY A 104 -4.77 13.44 -14.04
CA GLY A 104 -5.12 12.14 -14.62
C GLY A 104 -6.34 11.52 -13.97
N PHE A 105 -6.40 11.45 -12.64
CA PHE A 105 -7.54 10.85 -11.94
C PHE A 105 -8.86 11.63 -12.15
N PRO A 106 -8.91 12.96 -11.96
CA PRO A 106 -10.16 13.70 -12.18
C PRO A 106 -10.62 13.61 -13.63
N LEU A 107 -9.70 13.61 -14.60
CA LEU A 107 -10.04 13.51 -16.02
C LEU A 107 -10.55 12.11 -16.38
N LEU A 108 -9.87 11.06 -15.92
CA LEU A 108 -10.28 9.66 -16.14
C LEU A 108 -11.63 9.37 -15.49
N LYS A 109 -11.85 9.83 -14.26
CA LYS A 109 -13.14 9.77 -13.59
C LYS A 109 -14.23 10.45 -14.42
N LYS A 110 -13.97 11.66 -14.92
CA LYS A 110 -14.97 12.39 -15.70
C LYS A 110 -15.31 11.69 -17.02
N LEU A 111 -14.31 11.09 -17.68
CA LEU A 111 -14.53 10.27 -18.88
C LEU A 111 -15.39 9.03 -18.59
N THR A 112 -15.14 8.36 -17.46
CA THR A 112 -15.97 7.24 -16.99
C THR A 112 -17.42 7.68 -16.74
N GLU A 113 -17.63 8.83 -16.08
CA GLU A 113 -18.97 9.37 -15.79
C GLU A 113 -19.77 9.71 -17.06
N VAL A 114 -19.12 10.17 -18.13
CA VAL A 114 -19.79 10.51 -19.40
C VAL A 114 -19.94 9.30 -20.34
N GLY A 115 -19.56 8.09 -19.89
CA GLY A 115 -19.78 6.85 -20.63
C GLY A 115 -18.68 6.49 -21.63
N ASP A 116 -17.45 6.98 -21.44
CA ASP A 116 -16.30 6.46 -22.19
C ASP A 116 -16.03 5.01 -21.78
N LEU A 117 -16.27 4.07 -22.70
CA LEU A 117 -16.10 2.63 -22.45
C LEU A 117 -14.65 2.26 -22.15
N LYS A 118 -13.70 2.90 -22.85
CA LYS A 118 -12.27 2.65 -22.64
C LYS A 118 -11.86 3.14 -21.25
N ALA A 119 -12.31 4.34 -20.86
CA ALA A 119 -12.07 4.87 -19.52
C ALA A 119 -12.71 3.99 -18.44
N LYS A 120 -13.96 3.57 -18.64
CA LYS A 120 -14.69 2.71 -17.70
C LYS A 120 -13.98 1.36 -17.49
N ASN A 121 -13.43 0.78 -18.55
CA ASN A 121 -12.74 -0.51 -18.48
C ASN A 121 -11.40 -0.43 -17.72
N VAL A 122 -10.70 0.70 -17.79
CA VAL A 122 -9.38 0.84 -17.15
C VAL A 122 -9.44 1.56 -15.80
N PHE A 123 -10.52 2.28 -15.49
CA PHE A 123 -10.57 3.16 -14.30
C PHE A 123 -10.26 2.42 -13.00
N LYS A 124 -10.90 1.28 -12.74
CA LYS A 124 -10.63 0.49 -11.53
C LYS A 124 -9.20 -0.03 -11.49
N TYR A 125 -8.69 -0.51 -12.63
CA TYR A 125 -7.32 -1.01 -12.72
C TYR A 125 -6.30 0.09 -12.44
N GLU A 126 -6.47 1.28 -13.03
CA GLU A 126 -5.59 2.43 -12.80
C GLU A 126 -5.66 2.93 -11.35
N VAL A 127 -6.86 2.96 -10.75
CA VAL A 127 -7.03 3.27 -9.33
C VAL A 127 -6.32 2.22 -8.47
N LEU A 128 -6.51 0.93 -8.73
CA LEU A 128 -5.86 -0.13 -7.97
C LEU A 128 -4.33 -0.05 -8.12
N LYS A 129 -3.83 0.05 -9.35
CA LYS A 129 -2.39 0.13 -9.66
C LYS A 129 -1.72 1.27 -8.93
N ARG A 130 -2.34 2.44 -9.01
CA ARG A 130 -1.75 3.63 -8.43
C ARG A 130 -1.91 3.69 -6.92
N PHE A 131 -2.94 3.08 -6.36
CA PHE A 131 -3.10 2.96 -4.92
C PHE A 131 -2.08 2.01 -4.30
N ILE A 132 -1.89 0.83 -4.88
CA ILE A 132 -0.94 -0.17 -4.37
C ILE A 132 0.51 0.29 -4.59
N GLY A 133 0.87 0.68 -5.82
CA GLY A 133 2.24 1.04 -6.19
C GLY A 133 2.62 2.51 -5.92
N GLY A 134 1.68 3.36 -5.50
CA GLY A 134 1.95 4.76 -5.19
C GLY A 134 2.73 4.95 -3.89
N ASN A 135 3.41 6.10 -3.74
CA ASN A 135 3.96 6.50 -2.44
C ASN A 135 2.83 6.87 -1.44
N LYS A 136 3.20 7.19 -0.20
CA LYS A 136 2.24 7.54 0.87
C LYS A 136 1.35 8.74 0.49
N SER A 137 1.93 9.79 -0.09
CA SER A 137 1.22 11.00 -0.54
C SER A 137 0.15 10.70 -1.60
N ILE A 138 0.45 9.82 -2.55
CA ILE A 138 -0.51 9.38 -3.57
C ILE A 138 -1.65 8.57 -2.92
N ARG A 139 -1.33 7.64 -2.02
CA ARG A 139 -2.36 6.86 -1.31
C ARG A 139 -3.31 7.75 -0.52
N GLU A 140 -2.78 8.71 0.23
CA GLU A 140 -3.55 9.70 0.99
C GLU A 140 -4.44 10.53 0.07
N PHE A 141 -3.88 11.10 -1.01
CA PHE A 141 -4.66 11.82 -2.02
C PHE A 141 -5.81 10.98 -2.57
N MET A 142 -5.56 9.71 -2.90
CA MET A 142 -6.58 8.82 -3.46
C MET A 142 -7.70 8.50 -2.46
N ILE A 143 -7.37 8.40 -1.18
CA ILE A 143 -8.35 8.18 -0.11
C ILE A 143 -9.16 9.46 0.16
N ASP A 144 -8.51 10.60 0.29
CA ASP A 144 -9.16 11.90 0.51
C ASP A 144 -10.11 12.27 -0.61
N GLN A 145 -9.71 12.00 -1.86
CA GLN A 145 -10.54 12.22 -3.04
C GLN A 145 -11.53 11.07 -3.32
N ARG A 146 -11.58 10.06 -2.44
CA ARG A 146 -12.52 8.93 -2.49
C ARG A 146 -12.43 8.09 -3.77
N TYR A 147 -11.25 8.01 -4.40
CA TYR A 147 -11.04 7.13 -5.55
C TYR A 147 -11.06 5.66 -5.14
N VAL A 148 -10.56 5.35 -3.95
CA VAL A 148 -10.54 3.97 -3.42
C VAL A 148 -11.95 3.43 -3.15
N ASP A 149 -12.95 4.29 -2.95
CA ASP A 149 -14.34 3.88 -2.74
C ASP A 149 -14.97 3.22 -3.99
N TYR A 150 -14.33 3.33 -5.16
CA TYR A 150 -14.75 2.65 -6.39
C TYR A 150 -14.22 1.20 -6.48
N LEU A 151 -13.34 0.79 -5.57
CA LEU A 151 -12.78 -0.55 -5.49
C LEU A 151 -13.57 -1.39 -4.47
N SER A 152 -13.94 -2.60 -4.85
CA SER A 152 -14.46 -3.63 -3.94
C SER A 152 -13.33 -4.53 -3.43
N GLU A 153 -13.61 -5.32 -2.40
CA GLU A 153 -12.69 -6.39 -1.96
C GLU A 153 -12.37 -7.36 -3.10
N ASP A 154 -13.32 -7.66 -3.98
CA ASP A 154 -13.06 -8.52 -5.15
C ASP A 154 -12.03 -7.90 -6.10
N ASP A 155 -12.02 -6.56 -6.26
CA ASP A 155 -11.01 -5.89 -7.08
C ASP A 155 -9.60 -6.12 -6.49
N PHE A 156 -9.43 -6.00 -5.16
CA PHE A 156 -8.16 -6.29 -4.48
C PHE A 156 -7.79 -7.77 -4.50
N ARG A 157 -8.76 -8.68 -4.31
CA ARG A 157 -8.50 -10.13 -4.36
C ARG A 157 -8.11 -10.58 -5.75
N SER A 158 -8.71 -10.01 -6.79
CA SER A 158 -8.41 -10.36 -8.18
C SER A 158 -6.99 -10.02 -8.62
N SER A 159 -6.27 -9.16 -7.88
CA SER A 159 -4.86 -8.87 -8.16
C SER A 159 -3.87 -9.77 -7.41
N VAL A 160 -4.32 -10.55 -6.43
CA VAL A 160 -3.46 -11.50 -5.72
C VAL A 160 -3.24 -12.73 -6.61
N PRO A 161 -2.01 -13.28 -6.70
CA PRO A 161 -1.77 -14.50 -7.47
C PRO A 161 -2.61 -15.67 -6.96
N ASP A 162 -3.08 -16.53 -7.87
CA ASP A 162 -3.95 -17.67 -7.54
C ASP A 162 -3.38 -18.58 -6.42
N GLU A 163 -2.05 -18.75 -6.38
CA GLU A 163 -1.37 -19.53 -5.32
C GLU A 163 -1.63 -18.93 -3.94
N GLU A 164 -1.37 -17.64 -3.74
CA GLU A 164 -1.59 -16.96 -2.45
C GLU A 164 -3.06 -16.76 -2.13
N LEU A 165 -3.89 -16.51 -3.15
CA LEU A 165 -5.35 -16.42 -2.96
C LEU A 165 -5.92 -17.73 -2.44
N SER A 166 -5.47 -18.88 -2.97
CA SER A 166 -5.89 -20.20 -2.48
C SER A 166 -5.49 -20.44 -1.01
N ILE A 167 -4.35 -19.89 -0.58
CA ILE A 167 -3.90 -19.94 0.82
C ILE A 167 -4.83 -19.09 1.68
N ILE A 168 -5.17 -17.86 1.26
CA ILE A 168 -6.15 -17.01 1.97
C ILE A 168 -7.47 -17.76 2.14
N GLU A 169 -8.03 -18.31 1.06
CA GLU A 169 -9.33 -18.99 1.09
C GLU A 169 -9.35 -20.23 2.00
N ASP A 170 -8.26 -20.99 2.02
CA ASP A 170 -8.11 -22.11 2.94
C ASP A 170 -7.99 -21.65 4.40
N LEU A 171 -7.27 -20.56 4.67
CA LEU A 171 -7.22 -19.94 6.00
C LEU A 171 -8.60 -19.44 6.44
N GLU A 172 -9.33 -18.74 5.58
CA GLU A 172 -10.71 -18.28 5.84
C GLU A 172 -11.61 -19.46 6.24
N ARG A 173 -11.54 -20.56 5.50
CA ARG A 173 -12.32 -21.78 5.80
C ARG A 173 -11.91 -22.41 7.13
N LYS A 174 -10.61 -22.59 7.39
CA LYS A 174 -10.10 -23.25 8.60
C LYS A 174 -10.34 -22.43 9.86
N LEU A 175 -10.23 -21.11 9.75
CA LEU A 175 -10.39 -20.18 10.87
C LEU A 175 -11.85 -19.71 11.03
N GLN A 176 -12.70 -19.91 10.02
CA GLN A 176 -14.07 -19.37 9.94
C GLN A 176 -14.11 -17.84 9.95
N VAL A 177 -13.17 -17.22 9.24
CA VAL A 177 -13.00 -15.76 9.18
C VAL A 177 -13.06 -15.27 7.74
N LYS A 178 -13.18 -13.94 7.56
CA LYS A 178 -12.99 -13.30 6.27
C LYS A 178 -11.90 -12.26 6.35
N PHE A 179 -10.95 -12.33 5.40
CA PHE A 179 -9.91 -11.32 5.27
C PHE A 179 -10.36 -10.21 4.32
N THR A 180 -10.00 -8.98 4.68
CA THR A 180 -10.22 -7.79 3.85
C THR A 180 -8.91 -7.09 3.60
N PHE A 181 -8.74 -6.49 2.43
CA PHE A 181 -7.53 -5.77 2.11
C PHE A 181 -7.32 -4.58 3.06
N ALA A 182 -6.12 -4.44 3.62
CA ALA A 182 -5.76 -3.29 4.43
C ALA A 182 -5.29 -2.14 3.53
N LYS A 183 -5.96 -0.99 3.63
CA LYS A 183 -5.55 0.22 2.89
C LYS A 183 -4.16 0.72 3.28
N TYR A 184 -3.76 0.46 4.52
CA TYR A 184 -2.51 0.88 5.12
C TYR A 184 -1.92 -0.27 5.93
N LEU A 185 -0.59 -0.39 5.93
CA LEU A 185 0.09 -1.41 6.73
C LEU A 185 -0.14 -1.19 8.23
N GLU A 186 -0.37 0.05 8.64
CA GLU A 186 -0.71 0.47 9.99
C GLU A 186 -2.01 -0.17 10.51
N TYR A 187 -2.91 -0.60 9.61
CA TYR A 187 -4.09 -1.41 9.97
C TYR A 187 -3.71 -2.86 10.29
N ILE A 188 -2.66 -3.41 9.66
CA ILE A 188 -2.11 -4.71 10.04
C ILE A 188 -1.49 -4.60 11.42
N THR A 189 -0.58 -3.65 11.63
CA THR A 189 0.18 -3.50 12.89
C THR A 189 -0.65 -2.92 14.04
N GLY A 190 -1.81 -2.32 13.76
CA GLY A 190 -2.70 -1.74 14.77
C GLY A 190 -2.30 -0.35 15.26
N LEU A 191 -1.38 0.32 14.56
CA LEU A 191 -0.85 1.64 14.93
C LEU A 191 -1.90 2.77 14.78
N GLU A 192 -2.86 2.64 13.86
CA GLU A 192 -3.87 3.68 13.59
C GLU A 192 -5.11 3.64 14.51
N GLY A 193 -5.14 2.74 15.51
CA GLY A 193 -6.32 2.55 16.36
C GLY A 193 -7.26 1.49 15.78
N ILE A 194 -7.73 0.62 16.67
CA ILE A 194 -8.13 -0.77 16.40
C ILE A 194 -9.28 -0.88 15.38
N THR A 195 -8.98 -1.41 14.19
CA THR A 195 -9.96 -2.18 13.42
C THR A 195 -10.02 -3.60 14.01
N ARG A 196 -11.23 -4.09 14.29
CA ARG A 196 -11.46 -5.47 14.77
C ARG A 196 -11.71 -6.42 13.60
N LYS A 197 -10.84 -6.37 12.60
CA LYS A 197 -11.00 -7.12 11.35
C LYS A 197 -9.73 -7.88 11.04
N ASN A 198 -9.92 -8.99 10.34
CA ASN A 198 -8.84 -9.75 9.76
C ASN A 198 -8.45 -9.09 8.43
N HIS A 199 -7.16 -8.88 8.25
CA HIS A 199 -6.65 -8.12 7.13
C HIS A 199 -5.47 -8.81 6.46
N TYR A 200 -5.32 -8.56 5.17
CA TYR A 200 -4.10 -8.88 4.43
C TYR A 200 -3.60 -7.62 3.71
N TYR A 201 -2.31 -7.58 3.42
CA TYR A 201 -1.65 -6.46 2.76
C TYR A 201 -0.59 -6.97 1.78
N TYR A 202 -0.53 -6.37 0.60
CA TYR A 202 0.50 -6.59 -0.42
C TYR A 202 1.01 -5.23 -0.93
N ASN A 203 2.28 -5.17 -1.34
CA ASN A 203 3.01 -3.92 -1.57
C ASN A 203 3.13 -3.48 -3.04
N ASN A 204 2.91 -4.38 -3.99
CA ASN A 204 3.07 -4.10 -5.42
C ASN A 204 2.02 -4.86 -6.22
N LEU A 205 1.58 -4.33 -7.37
CA LEU A 205 0.75 -5.06 -8.34
C LEU A 205 1.57 -5.90 -9.32
N GLU A 206 2.74 -5.41 -9.74
CA GLU A 206 3.54 -6.07 -10.79
C GLU A 206 4.28 -7.30 -10.27
N ASP A 207 4.54 -7.35 -8.96
CA ASP A 207 5.12 -8.47 -8.23
C ASP A 207 4.34 -8.66 -6.92
N THR A 208 3.06 -9.03 -7.06
CA THR A 208 2.12 -9.05 -5.95
C THR A 208 2.40 -10.20 -5.00
N HIS A 209 2.80 -9.86 -3.78
CA HIS A 209 2.99 -10.80 -2.70
C HIS A 209 2.38 -10.28 -1.40
N ILE A 210 1.73 -11.17 -0.64
CA ILE A 210 1.21 -10.85 0.68
C ILE A 210 2.38 -10.69 1.65
N ILE A 211 2.60 -9.46 2.07
CA ILE A 211 3.65 -9.09 3.03
C ILE A 211 3.10 -8.87 4.44
N GLY A 212 1.78 -8.67 4.58
CA GLY A 212 1.15 -8.41 5.87
C GLY A 212 -0.11 -9.26 6.07
N LEU A 213 -0.23 -9.88 7.23
CA LEU A 213 -1.40 -10.67 7.62
C LEU A 213 -1.76 -10.37 9.08
N ARG A 214 -3.02 -10.00 9.30
CA ARG A 214 -3.61 -9.81 10.63
C ARG A 214 -4.76 -10.77 10.83
N ILE A 215 -4.65 -11.60 11.86
CA ILE A 215 -5.72 -12.45 12.39
C ILE A 215 -6.04 -11.95 13.79
N PHE A 216 -7.14 -11.21 13.92
CA PHE A 216 -7.54 -10.54 15.14
C PHE A 216 -8.90 -11.05 15.61
N LYS A 217 -8.94 -11.56 16.86
CA LYS A 217 -10.13 -11.85 17.65
C LYS A 217 -11.18 -12.73 16.96
N GLU A 218 -10.91 -14.04 16.94
CA GLU A 218 -11.84 -15.05 16.40
C GLU A 218 -11.83 -16.36 17.22
N ASP A 219 -11.61 -16.27 18.54
CA ASP A 219 -11.45 -17.44 19.42
C ASP A 219 -10.42 -18.47 18.90
N VAL A 220 -9.46 -18.03 18.07
CA VAL A 220 -8.55 -18.91 17.35
C VAL A 220 -7.64 -19.62 18.33
N LYS A 221 -7.82 -20.94 18.46
CA LYS A 221 -7.02 -21.80 19.35
C LYS A 221 -5.78 -22.37 18.66
N LYS A 222 -5.86 -22.56 17.35
CA LYS A 222 -4.80 -23.19 16.55
C LYS A 222 -4.62 -22.42 15.25
N ILE A 223 -3.40 -21.97 15.01
CA ILE A 223 -2.99 -21.36 13.76
C ILE A 223 -2.65 -22.48 12.75
N PRO A 224 -3.27 -22.50 11.56
CA PRO A 224 -2.98 -23.48 10.52
C PRO A 224 -1.52 -23.44 10.02
N GLU A 225 -0.98 -24.59 9.63
CA GLU A 225 0.41 -24.69 9.13
C GLU A 225 0.66 -23.87 7.86
N ASN A 226 -0.37 -23.69 7.03
CA ASN A 226 -0.30 -22.98 5.76
C ASN A 226 -0.21 -21.46 5.89
N VAL A 227 -0.27 -20.89 7.11
CA VAL A 227 0.17 -19.50 7.33
C VAL A 227 1.63 -19.31 6.92
N ALA A 228 2.45 -20.35 7.05
CA ALA A 228 3.85 -20.33 6.67
C ALA A 228 4.12 -20.44 5.17
N ASP A 229 3.07 -20.56 4.34
CA ASP A 229 3.20 -20.67 2.89
C ASP A 229 3.28 -19.29 2.20
N PHE A 230 2.96 -18.19 2.91
CA PHE A 230 3.25 -16.81 2.48
C PHE A 230 4.75 -16.50 2.64
N LYS A 231 5.57 -16.93 1.67
CA LYS A 231 7.05 -16.87 1.75
C LYS A 231 7.61 -15.44 1.91
N GLU A 232 6.84 -14.46 1.44
CA GLU A 232 7.17 -13.04 1.41
C GLU A 232 6.60 -12.28 2.62
N LEU A 233 6.00 -12.97 3.59
CA LEU A 233 5.38 -12.35 4.75
C LEU A 233 6.42 -11.66 5.65
N GLU A 234 6.23 -10.36 5.86
CA GLU A 234 7.07 -9.48 6.68
C GLU A 234 6.38 -9.15 8.03
N TYR A 235 5.05 -9.03 8.03
CA TYR A 235 4.24 -8.64 9.17
C TYR A 235 3.18 -9.68 9.46
N LEU A 236 3.24 -10.30 10.65
CA LEU A 236 2.24 -11.25 11.11
C LEU A 236 1.70 -10.83 12.48
N VAL A 237 0.41 -10.50 12.52
CA VAL A 237 -0.29 -10.09 13.74
C VAL A 237 -1.35 -11.13 14.07
N LEU A 238 -1.18 -11.81 15.20
CA LEU A 238 -2.07 -12.85 15.71
C LEU A 238 -2.58 -12.51 17.12
N SER A 239 -2.56 -11.23 17.49
CA SER A 239 -2.93 -10.77 18.81
C SER A 239 -4.42 -10.88 19.12
N HIS A 240 -4.74 -10.93 20.42
CA HIS A 240 -6.11 -11.05 20.93
C HIS A 240 -6.85 -12.30 20.46
N ASN A 241 -6.18 -13.45 20.47
CA ASN A 241 -6.77 -14.77 20.20
C ASN A 241 -6.66 -15.68 21.44
N TYR A 242 -6.95 -16.97 21.28
CA TYR A 242 -6.78 -17.99 22.33
C TYR A 242 -5.73 -19.03 21.97
N SER A 243 -4.79 -18.66 21.11
CA SER A 243 -3.80 -19.61 20.59
C SER A 243 -2.80 -20.01 21.67
N GLU A 244 -2.49 -21.30 21.71
CA GLU A 244 -1.56 -21.87 22.70
C GLU A 244 -0.19 -22.18 22.10
N TYR A 245 -0.12 -22.34 20.77
CA TYR A 245 1.09 -22.63 20.02
C TYR A 245 0.96 -22.19 18.57
N LEU A 246 2.11 -21.89 17.96
CA LEU A 246 2.25 -21.77 16.51
C LEU A 246 2.75 -23.10 15.95
N PRO A 247 2.45 -23.42 14.69
CA PRO A 247 3.03 -24.58 14.03
C PRO A 247 4.55 -24.42 13.85
N GLU A 248 5.30 -25.53 13.87
CA GLU A 248 6.75 -25.52 13.59
C GLU A 248 7.06 -24.96 12.19
N SER A 249 6.10 -25.00 11.25
CA SER A 249 6.25 -24.41 9.92
C SER A 249 6.53 -22.91 9.95
N ILE A 250 6.20 -22.19 11.02
CA ILE A 250 6.41 -20.74 11.13
C ILE A 250 7.87 -20.33 10.87
N GLY A 251 8.84 -21.16 11.23
CA GLY A 251 10.26 -20.92 10.95
C GLY A 251 10.63 -20.92 9.46
N LYS A 252 9.70 -21.22 8.54
CA LYS A 252 9.88 -21.05 7.09
C LYS A 252 9.81 -19.58 6.66
N LEU A 253 9.17 -18.69 7.43
CA LEU A 253 8.97 -17.29 7.09
C LEU A 253 10.27 -16.48 7.27
N LYS A 254 11.16 -16.55 6.27
CA LYS A 254 12.51 -15.95 6.36
C LYS A 254 12.51 -14.42 6.32
N LYS A 255 11.47 -13.81 5.76
CA LYS A 255 11.31 -12.36 5.64
C LYS A 255 10.51 -11.75 6.79
N LEU A 256 10.00 -12.56 7.72
CA LEU A 256 9.19 -12.06 8.83
C LEU A 256 10.04 -11.15 9.73
N GLU A 257 9.64 -9.87 9.81
CA GLU A 257 10.31 -8.84 10.60
C GLU A 257 9.53 -8.51 11.88
N PHE A 258 8.20 -8.57 11.81
CA PHE A 258 7.29 -8.21 12.88
C PHE A 258 6.34 -9.36 13.20
N LEU A 259 6.37 -9.85 14.43
CA LEU A 259 5.46 -10.88 14.93
C LEU A 259 4.79 -10.43 16.23
N ASP A 260 3.48 -10.19 16.17
CA ASP A 260 2.67 -9.87 17.36
C ASP A 260 1.79 -11.06 17.76
N LEU A 261 2.07 -11.62 18.94
CA LEU A 261 1.31 -12.71 19.58
C LEU A 261 0.71 -12.26 20.91
N SER A 262 0.62 -10.95 21.15
CA SER A 262 0.15 -10.40 22.41
C SER A 262 -1.29 -10.81 22.70
N THR A 263 -1.64 -10.93 23.99
CA THR A 263 -2.99 -11.37 24.41
C THR A 263 -3.37 -12.72 23.79
N ASN A 264 -2.69 -13.77 24.23
CA ASN A 264 -2.99 -15.15 23.82
C ASN A 264 -2.80 -16.10 25.02
N ASN A 265 -2.72 -17.41 24.76
CA ASN A 265 -2.51 -18.45 25.76
C ASN A 265 -1.14 -19.14 25.64
N PHE A 266 -0.16 -18.51 24.99
CA PHE A 266 1.14 -19.14 24.74
C PHE A 266 1.89 -19.42 26.04
N THR A 267 2.41 -20.65 26.16
CA THR A 267 3.33 -21.05 27.25
C THR A 267 4.74 -21.35 26.75
N LYS A 268 4.90 -21.53 25.44
CA LYS A 268 6.16 -21.84 24.74
C LYS A 268 6.11 -21.30 23.31
N VAL A 269 7.28 -21.19 22.69
CA VAL A 269 7.43 -20.93 21.25
C VAL A 269 8.03 -22.17 20.57
N PRO A 270 7.75 -22.43 19.28
CA PRO A 270 8.32 -23.56 18.56
C PRO A 270 9.83 -23.42 18.35
N GLU A 271 10.54 -24.55 18.28
CA GLU A 271 12.01 -24.56 18.13
C GLU A 271 12.46 -23.92 16.81
N SER A 272 11.61 -23.96 15.79
CA SER A 272 11.86 -23.34 14.49
C SER A 272 11.97 -21.82 14.50
N TYR A 273 11.60 -21.12 15.58
CA TYR A 273 11.77 -19.66 15.72
C TYR A 273 13.21 -19.22 15.51
N ARG A 274 14.19 -20.05 15.88
CA ARG A 274 15.62 -19.78 15.64
C ARG A 274 15.97 -19.59 14.16
N ASN A 275 15.08 -19.99 13.26
CA ASN A 275 15.26 -19.88 11.81
C ASN A 275 14.60 -18.62 11.22
N LEU A 276 13.95 -17.77 12.04
CA LEU A 276 13.37 -16.48 11.66
C LEU A 276 14.48 -15.42 11.60
N ASN A 277 15.26 -15.47 10.53
CA ASN A 277 16.53 -14.72 10.43
C ASN A 277 16.37 -13.20 10.28
N SER A 278 15.16 -12.72 10.01
CA SER A 278 14.85 -11.29 9.80
C SER A 278 13.97 -10.72 10.91
N LEU A 279 13.56 -11.52 11.90
CA LEU A 279 12.62 -11.08 12.94
C LEU A 279 13.30 -10.07 13.85
N LYS A 280 12.79 -8.83 13.86
CA LYS A 280 13.30 -7.70 14.65
C LYS A 280 12.42 -7.40 15.85
N PHE A 281 11.11 -7.59 15.70
CA PHE A 281 10.12 -7.32 16.74
C PHE A 281 9.29 -8.57 17.05
N LEU A 282 9.28 -8.97 18.32
CA LEU A 282 8.45 -10.06 18.82
C LEU A 282 7.66 -9.59 20.05
N ASP A 283 6.34 -9.59 19.94
CA ASP A 283 5.45 -9.30 21.06
C ASP A 283 4.81 -10.57 21.61
N LEU A 284 5.15 -10.89 22.86
CA LEU A 284 4.59 -11.98 23.66
C LEU A 284 3.84 -11.45 24.90
N TYR A 285 3.51 -10.15 24.93
CA TYR A 285 2.79 -9.50 26.02
C TYR A 285 1.47 -10.22 26.36
N ARG A 286 1.13 -10.28 27.64
CA ARG A 286 -0.11 -10.87 28.15
C ARG A 286 -0.36 -12.29 27.63
N ASN A 287 0.55 -13.19 27.96
CA ASN A 287 0.49 -14.62 27.67
C ASN A 287 0.65 -15.44 28.97
N LYS A 288 1.04 -16.71 28.87
CA LYS A 288 1.19 -17.64 30.00
C LYS A 288 2.62 -18.15 30.17
N PHE A 289 3.62 -17.40 29.72
CA PHE A 289 5.02 -17.76 29.88
C PHE A 289 5.43 -17.70 31.35
N LYS A 290 5.98 -18.80 31.87
CA LYS A 290 6.53 -18.87 33.25
C LYS A 290 8.02 -18.52 33.30
N GLU A 291 8.67 -18.54 32.15
CA GLU A 291 10.08 -18.24 31.94
C GLU A 291 10.26 -17.64 30.54
N ILE A 292 11.39 -16.95 30.33
CA ILE A 292 11.73 -16.44 29.00
C ILE A 292 12.17 -17.62 28.12
N PRO A 293 11.53 -17.88 26.97
CA PRO A 293 11.86 -19.05 26.15
C PRO A 293 13.29 -19.00 25.61
N ASN A 294 14.08 -20.03 25.88
CA ASN A 294 15.47 -20.11 25.44
C ASN A 294 15.60 -20.03 23.91
N THR A 295 14.63 -20.53 23.15
CA THR A 295 14.59 -20.49 21.69
C THR A 295 14.68 -19.05 21.15
N VAL A 296 14.14 -18.06 21.87
CA VAL A 296 14.20 -16.64 21.47
C VAL A 296 15.63 -16.11 21.48
N ARG A 297 16.54 -16.69 22.29
CA ARG A 297 17.99 -16.38 22.22
C ARG A 297 18.62 -16.77 20.90
N GLY A 298 18.04 -17.73 20.19
CA GLY A 298 18.52 -18.18 18.89
C GLY A 298 18.19 -17.23 17.74
N ILE A 299 17.29 -16.26 17.95
CA ILE A 299 16.86 -15.31 16.94
C ILE A 299 17.84 -14.14 16.90
N LYS A 300 18.86 -14.25 16.04
CA LYS A 300 20.00 -13.30 16.01
C LYS A 300 19.62 -11.88 15.59
N SER A 301 18.55 -11.73 14.82
CA SER A 301 18.05 -10.45 14.31
C SER A 301 17.14 -9.72 15.28
N LEU A 302 16.74 -10.36 16.38
CA LEU A 302 15.73 -9.79 17.26
C LEU A 302 16.29 -8.56 17.99
N GLU A 303 15.51 -7.49 18.02
CA GLU A 303 15.89 -6.21 18.61
C GLU A 303 14.99 -5.89 19.81
N ILE A 304 13.69 -6.15 19.65
CA ILE A 304 12.65 -5.85 20.64
C ILE A 304 11.89 -7.12 20.99
N LEU A 305 11.84 -7.42 22.29
CA LEU A 305 11.04 -8.50 22.86
C LEU A 305 10.15 -7.96 23.97
N LEU A 306 8.83 -8.02 23.77
CA LEU A 306 7.84 -7.64 24.78
C LEU A 306 7.32 -8.88 25.50
N LEU A 307 7.38 -8.88 26.82
CA LEU A 307 7.02 -10.03 27.67
C LEU A 307 6.18 -9.66 28.89
N GLY A 308 5.75 -8.38 29.00
CA GLY A 308 4.93 -7.91 30.11
C GLY A 308 3.63 -8.71 30.27
N GLU A 309 3.00 -8.63 31.44
CA GLU A 309 1.78 -9.38 31.78
C GLU A 309 1.88 -10.91 31.59
N ASN A 310 3.08 -11.49 31.75
CA ASN A 310 3.28 -12.94 31.84
C ASN A 310 3.64 -13.35 33.28
N PRO A 311 3.31 -14.58 33.72
CA PRO A 311 3.70 -15.10 35.04
C PRO A 311 5.18 -15.51 35.12
N ILE A 312 6.09 -14.65 34.64
CA ILE A 312 7.54 -14.89 34.64
C ILE A 312 8.11 -14.56 36.01
N ASN A 313 8.61 -15.58 36.71
CA ASN A 313 9.10 -15.41 38.09
C ASN A 313 10.48 -14.72 38.17
N ASN A 314 11.26 -14.71 37.08
CA ASN A 314 12.62 -14.17 37.06
C ASN A 314 12.89 -13.44 35.73
N PHE A 315 12.87 -12.12 35.75
CA PHE A 315 13.38 -11.30 34.65
C PHE A 315 14.88 -11.01 34.85
N PRO A 316 15.75 -11.45 33.93
CA PRO A 316 17.15 -11.05 34.00
C PRO A 316 17.30 -9.61 33.50
N ASN A 317 18.20 -8.83 34.12
CA ASN A 317 18.50 -7.45 33.70
C ASN A 317 19.05 -7.34 32.26
N LYS A 318 19.53 -8.45 31.67
CA LYS A 318 19.92 -8.62 30.26
C LYS A 318 19.63 -10.04 29.82
N PHE A 319 19.15 -10.23 28.59
CA PHE A 319 18.94 -11.54 27.98
C PHE A 319 19.57 -11.58 26.60
N GLY A 320 20.81 -12.08 26.53
CA GLY A 320 21.65 -11.95 25.35
C GLY A 320 21.91 -10.48 25.01
N ASN A 321 21.78 -10.11 23.73
CA ASN A 321 21.93 -8.75 23.21
C ASN A 321 20.58 -8.00 23.09
N LEU A 322 19.52 -8.51 23.73
CA LEU A 322 18.16 -8.00 23.54
C LEU A 322 17.80 -6.90 24.54
N ASN A 323 17.08 -5.89 24.05
CA ASN A 323 16.39 -4.93 24.90
C ASN A 323 15.09 -5.58 25.38
N LEU A 324 15.12 -6.12 26.60
CA LEU A 324 13.91 -6.60 27.26
C LEU A 324 13.10 -5.42 27.78
N LYS A 325 11.82 -5.39 27.44
CA LYS A 325 10.90 -4.41 27.97
C LYS A 325 9.79 -5.10 28.74
N GLU A 326 9.76 -4.85 30.04
CA GLU A 326 8.61 -5.11 30.90
C GLU A 326 7.65 -3.92 30.74
N GLU A 327 7.02 -3.82 29.58
CA GLU A 327 6.13 -2.72 29.24
C GLU A 327 4.71 -3.06 29.73
N ASN A 328 4.23 -2.42 30.80
CA ASN A 328 2.80 -2.30 31.10
C ASN A 328 2.27 -1.14 30.26
N ILE A 329 1.60 -1.41 29.14
CA ILE A 329 1.15 -0.36 28.24
C ILE A 329 -0.34 -0.52 27.92
N TYR A 330 -1.17 0.17 28.70
CA TYR A 330 -2.11 1.09 28.08
C TYR A 330 -1.32 2.39 27.81
N SER A 331 -1.32 2.87 26.56
CA SER A 331 -0.69 4.12 26.08
C SER A 331 0.84 4.14 25.90
N LYS A 332 1.31 3.72 24.72
CA LYS A 332 2.34 4.45 23.98
C LYS A 332 2.02 4.31 22.50
N GLN A 333 1.39 5.35 21.96
CA GLN A 333 1.46 5.66 20.54
C GLN A 333 2.95 5.81 20.20
N LEU A 334 3.45 4.98 19.29
CA LEU A 334 4.81 5.09 18.76
C LEU A 334 4.85 6.33 17.85
N HIS A 335 5.72 7.27 18.21
CA HIS A 335 6.11 8.43 17.39
C HIS A 335 7.09 8.02 16.31
#